data_AF-A0A920J7N5-F1
#
_entry.id   AF-A0A920J7N5-F1
#
_cell.length_a   1.000
_cell.length_b   1.000
_cell.length_c   1.000
_cell.angle_alpha   90.00
_cell.angle_beta   90.00
_cell.angle_gamma   90.00
#
_symmetry.space_group_name_H-M   'P 1'
#
loop_
_entity.id
_entity.type
_entity.pdbx_description
1 polymer ?
#
loop_
_entity_poly.entity_id
_entity_poly.type
_entity_poly.pdbx_seq_one_letter_code
_entity_poly.pdbx_strand_id
1 'polypeptide(L)'
;MKHKLADMYVALTLAKSNSFYGAWALSSNAAELPTAAATARVSATKAFQLCSQENIQTHGGNGFTWEYDCHMFYKRSKVLSLNLGSLPSWREKLIKSLEQANIKL
;
A
#
# COMPACT_ATOMS: atom_id res chain seq x y z
N MET A 1 -10.87 16.87 10.16
CA MET A 1 -10.70 15.44 10.50
C MET A 1 -11.44 14.51 9.53
N LYS A 2 -12.74 14.73 9.27
CA LYS A 2 -13.57 13.84 8.43
C LYS A 2 -13.00 13.55 7.04
N HIS A 3 -12.51 14.58 6.32
CA HIS A 3 -11.89 14.38 4.99
C HIS A 3 -10.66 13.48 5.04
N LYS A 4 -9.74 13.71 6.00
CA LYS A 4 -8.56 12.85 6.18
C LYS A 4 -8.92 11.39 6.43
N LEU A 5 -9.88 11.14 7.32
CA LEU A 5 -10.33 9.78 7.62
C LEU A 5 -10.99 9.12 6.39
N ALA A 6 -11.71 9.89 5.58
CA ALA A 6 -12.26 9.41 4.32
C ALA A 6 -11.13 9.06 3.32
N ASP A 7 -10.11 9.90 3.17
CA ASP A 7 -8.98 9.65 2.27
C ASP A 7 -8.18 8.39 2.71
N MET A 8 -7.94 8.24 4.02
CA MET A 8 -7.33 7.03 4.58
C MET A 8 -8.16 5.78 4.27
N TYR A 9 -9.48 5.86 4.46
CA TYR A 9 -10.38 4.74 4.20
C TYR A 9 -10.39 4.35 2.72
N VAL A 10 -10.43 5.32 1.81
CA VAL A 10 -10.35 5.08 0.36
C VAL A 10 -9.02 4.41 0.00
N ALA A 11 -7.90 4.93 0.50
CA ALA A 11 -6.58 4.36 0.23
C ALA A 11 -6.46 2.92 0.76
N LEU A 12 -6.94 2.65 1.98
CA LEU A 12 -6.96 1.31 2.58
C LEU A 12 -7.83 0.34 1.78
N THR A 13 -9.03 0.78 1.39
CA THR A 13 -9.98 -0.06 0.66
C THR A 13 -9.44 -0.43 -0.73
N LEU A 14 -8.86 0.53 -1.44
CA LEU A 14 -8.18 0.29 -2.71
C LEU A 14 -7.02 -0.70 -2.56
N ALA A 15 -6.16 -0.51 -1.54
CA ALA A 15 -5.07 -1.42 -1.27
C ALA A 15 -5.55 -2.84 -0.98
N LYS A 16 -6.61 -2.99 -0.17
CA LYS A 16 -7.23 -4.28 0.15
C LYS A 16 -7.78 -4.97 -1.10
N SER A 17 -8.50 -4.23 -1.96
CA SER A 17 -9.00 -4.75 -3.24
C SER A 17 -7.86 -5.25 -4.13
N ASN A 18 -6.78 -4.48 -4.25
CA ASN A 18 -5.62 -4.86 -5.04
C ASN A 18 -4.90 -6.08 -4.44
N SER A 19 -4.85 -6.22 -3.11
CA SER A 19 -4.31 -7.42 -2.46
C SER A 19 -5.13 -8.67 -2.79
N PHE A 20 -6.47 -8.58 -2.81
CA PHE A 20 -7.32 -9.69 -3.25
C PHE A 20 -7.13 -10.02 -4.73
N TYR A 21 -6.99 -9.00 -5.59
CA TYR A 21 -6.67 -9.20 -7.00
C TYR A 21 -5.33 -9.95 -7.18
N GLY A 22 -4.29 -9.55 -6.44
CA GLY A 22 -3.01 -10.26 -6.43
C GLY A 22 -3.11 -11.71 -5.93
N ALA A 23 -3.90 -11.94 -4.87
CA ALA A 23 -4.11 -13.29 -4.32
C ALA A 23 -4.85 -14.20 -5.32
N TRP A 24 -5.89 -13.68 -5.98
CA TRP A 24 -6.63 -14.39 -7.02
C TRP A 24 -5.74 -14.70 -8.23
N ALA A 25 -4.95 -13.73 -8.70
CA ALA A 25 -4.06 -13.92 -9.83
C ALA A 25 -3.01 -15.01 -9.52
N LEU A 26 -2.52 -15.05 -8.27
CA LEU A 26 -1.60 -16.07 -7.80
C LEU A 26 -2.27 -17.44 -7.74
N SER A 27 -3.47 -17.55 -7.16
CA SER A 27 -4.18 -18.83 -7.02
C SER A 27 -4.63 -19.42 -8.35
N SER A 28 -4.90 -18.57 -9.34
CA SER A 28 -5.39 -18.97 -10.66
C SER A 28 -4.29 -19.09 -11.72
N ASN A 29 -3.03 -18.88 -11.33
CA ASN A 29 -1.86 -18.79 -12.22
C ASN A 29 -2.11 -17.85 -13.42
N ALA A 30 -2.74 -16.71 -13.15
CA ALA A 30 -3.18 -15.76 -14.15
C ALA A 30 -1.99 -15.02 -14.79
N ALA A 31 -2.08 -14.71 -16.08
CA ALA A 31 -1.02 -14.01 -16.81
C ALA A 31 -0.78 -12.59 -16.27
N GLU A 32 -1.78 -12.01 -15.61
CA GLU A 32 -1.77 -10.69 -15.01
C GLU A 32 -1.08 -10.64 -13.64
N LEU A 33 -0.62 -11.78 -13.10
CA LEU A 33 0.02 -11.87 -11.78
C LEU A 33 1.14 -10.81 -11.57
N PRO A 34 2.05 -10.54 -12.53
CA PRO A 34 3.07 -9.51 -12.36
C PRO A 34 2.46 -8.12 -12.10
N THR A 35 1.44 -7.75 -12.88
CA THR A 35 0.72 -6.47 -12.78
C THR A 35 -0.07 -6.40 -11.47
N ALA A 36 -0.79 -7.47 -11.13
CA ALA A 36 -1.60 -7.57 -9.92
C ALA A 36 -0.74 -7.45 -8.65
N ALA A 37 0.36 -8.19 -8.59
CA ALA A 37 1.29 -8.17 -7.45
C ALA A 37 1.96 -6.80 -7.29
N ALA A 38 2.42 -6.19 -8.37
CA ALA A 38 3.04 -4.86 -8.32
C ALA A 38 2.01 -3.78 -7.89
N THR A 39 0.78 -3.85 -8.40
CA THR A 39 -0.32 -2.96 -8.03
C THR A 39 -0.66 -3.08 -6.55
N ALA A 40 -0.81 -4.31 -6.05
CA ALA A 40 -1.04 -4.60 -4.63
C ALA A 40 0.07 -4.02 -3.75
N ARG A 41 1.33 -4.25 -4.12
CA ARG A 41 2.49 -3.79 -3.36
C ARG A 41 2.59 -2.26 -3.32
N VAL A 42 2.41 -1.58 -4.46
CA VAL A 42 2.47 -0.10 -4.54
C VAL A 42 1.34 0.52 -3.72
N SER A 43 0.10 0.04 -3.89
CA SER A 43 -1.06 0.60 -3.20
C SER A 43 -1.03 0.34 -1.69
N ALA A 44 -0.71 -0.87 -1.24
CA ALA A 44 -0.60 -1.19 0.19
C ALA A 44 0.49 -0.39 0.90
N THR A 45 1.65 -0.19 0.25
CA THR A 45 2.74 0.61 0.82
C THR A 45 2.32 2.06 1.02
N LYS A 46 1.72 2.68 -0.01
CA LYS A 46 1.22 4.06 0.07
C LYS A 46 0.12 4.21 1.11
N ALA A 47 -0.85 3.29 1.13
CA ALA A 47 -1.95 3.32 2.08
C ALA A 47 -1.46 3.21 3.52
N PHE A 48 -0.53 2.30 3.83
CA PHE A 48 -0.03 2.16 5.19
C PHE A 48 0.81 3.36 5.63
N GLN A 49 1.63 3.92 4.74
CA GLN A 49 2.36 5.16 5.03
C GLN A 49 1.42 6.31 5.37
N LEU A 50 0.40 6.56 4.53
CA LEU A 50 -0.63 7.57 4.77
C LEU A 50 -1.34 7.33 6.10
N CYS A 51 -1.91 6.13 6.29
CA CYS A 51 -2.71 5.83 7.47
C CYS A 51 -1.89 5.90 8.75
N SER A 52 -0.64 5.43 8.75
CA SER A 52 0.23 5.47 9.93
C SER A 52 0.64 6.89 10.32
N GLN A 53 0.84 7.78 9.33
CA GLN A 53 1.15 9.19 9.58
C GLN A 53 -0.08 9.92 10.13
N GLU A 54 -1.24 9.74 9.49
CA GLU A 54 -2.47 10.39 9.93
C GLU A 54 -3.00 9.83 11.26
N ASN A 55 -2.68 8.57 11.61
CA ASN A 55 -2.97 8.02 12.93
C ASN A 55 -2.28 8.84 14.03
N ILE A 56 -1.01 9.23 13.86
CA ILE A 56 -0.32 10.11 14.80
C ILE A 56 -0.99 11.49 14.84
N GLN A 57 -1.22 12.11 13.68
CA GLN A 57 -1.77 13.46 13.60
C GLN A 57 -3.19 13.58 14.16
N THR A 58 -4.00 12.53 14.03
CA THR A 58 -5.37 12.49 14.55
C THR A 58 -5.41 12.55 16.08
N HIS A 59 -4.42 11.96 16.75
CA HIS A 59 -4.30 11.94 18.21
C HIS A 59 -3.53 13.15 18.77
N GLY A 60 -2.98 14.02 17.92
CA GLY A 60 -2.21 15.19 18.35
C GLY A 60 -0.94 14.81 19.11
N GLY A 61 -0.63 15.55 20.18
CA GLY A 61 0.55 15.27 21.02
C GLY A 61 0.58 13.84 21.57
N ASN A 62 -0.58 13.30 21.94
CA ASN A 62 -0.71 11.93 22.44
C ASN A 62 -0.39 10.86 21.39
N GLY A 63 -0.45 11.19 20.10
CA GLY A 63 -0.10 10.26 19.02
C GLY A 63 1.40 9.94 18.96
N PHE A 64 2.24 10.71 19.66
CA PHE A 64 3.70 10.51 19.70
C PHE A 64 4.20 10.04 21.07
N THR A 65 3.30 9.85 22.04
CA THR A 65 3.62 9.39 23.39
C THR A 65 3.35 7.89 23.54
N TRP A 66 3.50 7.36 24.76
CA TRP A 66 3.40 5.93 25.06
C TRP A 66 1.98 5.48 25.45
N GLU A 67 1.05 6.41 25.57
CA GLU A 67 -0.36 6.14 25.83
C GLU A 67 -1.06 5.51 24.61
N TYR A 68 -0.54 5.74 23.40
CA TYR A 68 -1.06 5.17 22.16
C TYR A 68 0.06 4.61 21.28
N ASP A 69 -0.17 3.44 20.69
CA ASP A 69 0.82 2.76 19.83
C ASP A 69 0.94 3.37 18.41
N CYS A 70 0.42 4.57 18.17
CA CYS A 70 0.40 5.21 16.85
C CYS A 70 1.81 5.28 16.22
N HIS A 71 2.80 5.62 17.03
CA HIS A 71 4.21 5.72 16.63
C HIS A 71 4.81 4.36 16.22
N MET A 72 4.32 3.23 16.74
CA MET A 72 4.76 1.90 16.34
C MET A 72 4.34 1.58 14.90
N PHE A 73 3.11 1.92 14.52
CA PHE A 73 2.62 1.73 13.15
C PHE A 73 3.40 2.56 12.13
N TYR A 74 3.78 3.79 12.49
CA TYR A 74 4.62 4.63 11.63
C TYR A 74 6.02 4.05 11.43
N LYS A 75 6.68 3.61 12.49
CA LYS A 75 7.99 2.91 12.39
C LYS A 75 7.87 1.65 11.52
N ARG A 76 6.81 0.86 11.72
CA ARG A 76 6.55 -0.36 10.93
C ARG A 76 6.29 -0.05 9.45
N SER A 77 5.56 1.02 9.13
CA SER A 77 5.29 1.39 7.74
C SER A 77 6.57 1.75 6.97
N LYS A 78 7.56 2.36 7.64
CA LYS A 78 8.88 2.60 7.06
C LYS A 78 9.64 1.31 6.78
N VAL A 79 9.76 0.41 7.77
CA VAL A 79 10.46 -0.87 7.59
C VAL A 79 9.80 -1.72 6.49
N LEU A 80 8.48 -1.89 6.53
CA LEU A 80 7.76 -2.69 5.53
C LEU A 80 7.78 -2.07 4.13
N SER A 81 8.01 -0.77 4.00
CA SER A 81 8.16 -0.13 2.68
C SER A 81 9.43 -0.55 1.93
N LEU A 82 10.39 -1.14 2.63
CA LEU A 82 11.69 -1.56 2.07
C LEU A 82 11.89 -3.08 2.05
N ASN A 83 11.24 -3.83 2.96
CA ASN A 83 11.50 -5.26 3.16
C ASN A 83 11.33 -6.13 1.89
N LEU A 84 10.42 -5.77 0.99
CA LEU A 84 10.20 -6.50 -0.27
C LEU A 84 10.74 -5.74 -1.49
N GLY A 85 11.68 -4.82 -1.30
CA GLY A 85 12.10 -3.86 -2.31
C GLY A 85 11.36 -2.53 -2.19
N SER A 86 12.03 -1.48 -2.66
CA SER A 86 11.60 -0.08 -2.51
C SER A 86 10.40 0.27 -3.39
N LEU A 87 9.63 1.27 -2.97
CA LEU A 87 8.47 1.75 -3.73
C LEU A 87 8.79 2.14 -5.18
N PRO A 88 9.91 2.83 -5.50
CA PRO A 88 10.28 3.11 -6.89
C PRO A 88 10.50 1.84 -7.73
N SER A 89 11.19 0.82 -7.18
CA SER A 89 11.40 -0.45 -7.89
C SER A 89 10.08 -1.15 -8.22
N TRP A 90 9.11 -1.13 -7.31
CA TRP A 90 7.79 -1.70 -7.58
C TRP A 90 6.94 -0.89 -8.55
N ARG A 91 7.08 0.43 -8.56
CA ARG A 91 6.44 1.27 -9.59
C ARG A 91 7.00 0.98 -10.98
N GLU A 92 8.31 0.80 -11.10
CA GLU A 92 8.95 0.43 -12.36
C GLU A 92 8.47 -0.94 -12.84
N LYS A 93 8.41 -1.94 -11.94
CA LYS A 93 7.82 -3.26 -12.27
C LYS A 93 6.38 -3.16 -12.75
N LEU A 94 5.57 -2.32 -12.10
CA LEU A 94 4.19 -2.07 -12.53
C LEU A 94 4.14 -1.47 -13.94
N ILE A 95 4.92 -0.43 -14.21
CA ILE A 95 4.98 0.21 -15.53
C ILE A 95 5.37 -0.80 -16.61
N LYS A 96 6.48 -1.53 -16.39
CA LYS A 96 6.95 -2.57 -17.32
C LYS A 96 5.90 -3.65 -17.58
N SER A 97 5.18 -4.08 -16.54
CA SER A 97 4.12 -5.08 -16.69
C SER A 97 2.92 -4.58 -17.50
N LEU A 98 2.57 -3.30 -17.35
CA LEU A 98 1.49 -2.66 -18.11
C LEU A 98 1.89 -2.47 -19.58
N GLU A 99 3.13 -2.08 -19.85
CA GLU A 99 3.66 -1.99 -21.22
C GLU A 99 3.60 -3.35 -21.93
N GLN A 100 4.02 -4.42 -21.25
CA GLN A 100 3.95 -5.78 -21.80
C GLN A 100 2.52 -6.26 -22.03
N ALA A 101 1.58 -5.89 -21.15
CA ALA A 101 0.16 -6.23 -21.33
C ALA A 101 -0.44 -5.50 -22.54
N ASN A 102 -0.09 -4.23 -22.73
CA ASN A 102 -0.60 -3.43 -23.85
C ASN A 102 -0.05 -3.87 -25.21
N ILE A 103 1.16 -4.42 -25.28
CA ILE A 103 1.75 -4.93 -26.54
C ILE A 103 1.09 -6.26 -26.98
N LYS A 104 0.41 -6.97 -26.07
CA LYS A 104 -0.27 -8.24 -26.36
C LYS A 104 -1.71 -8.07 -26.86
N LEU A 105 -2.22 -6.84 -26.89
CA LEU A 105 -3.52 -6.47 -27.48
C LEU A 105 -3.33 -6.09 -28.96
#